data_AF-A0A4R4IDI8-F1
#
_entry.id   AF-A0A4R4IDI8-F1
#
_cell.length_a   1.000
_cell.length_b   1.000
_cell.length_c   1.000
_cell.angle_alpha   90.00
_cell.angle_beta   90.00
_cell.angle_gamma   90.00
#
_symmetry.space_group_name_H-M   'P 1'
#
loop_
_entity.id
_entity.type
_entity.pdbx_description
1 polymer ?
#
loop_
_entity_poly.entity_id
_entity_poly.type
_entity_poly.pdbx_seq_one_letter_code
_entity_poly.pdbx_strand_id
1 'polypeptide(L)' 'MGAAEHSTFWLLYGQYGATMTVEKFRDEFLPKITMKTLHNWIARGDAPRPLNGILDTRDVADWWDTLRRSNA' A
#
# COMPACT_ATOMS: atom_id res chain seq x y z
N MET A 1 14.54 -12.27 10.68
CA MET A 1 14.46 -12.51 9.22
C MET A 1 13.95 -11.22 8.60
N GLY A 2 14.83 -10.29 8.18
CA GLY A 2 14.45 -8.89 7.92
C GLY A 2 15.11 -8.29 6.69
N ALA A 3 15.26 -9.07 5.61
CA ALA A 3 15.94 -8.62 4.39
C ALA A 3 14.99 -8.34 3.21
N ALA A 4 13.70 -8.70 3.30
CA ALA A 4 12.69 -8.42 2.27
C ALA A 4 11.80 -7.20 2.61
N GLU A 5 11.66 -6.88 3.89
CA GLU A 5 10.75 -5.83 4.41
C GLU A 5 11.25 -4.40 4.12
N HIS A 6 12.57 -4.23 3.97
CA HIS A 6 13.16 -2.91 3.77
C HIS A 6 13.15 -2.45 2.30
N SER A 7 13.16 -3.36 1.32
CA SER A 7 13.31 -2.96 -0.09
C SER A 7 12.10 -2.22 -0.64
N THR A 8 10.88 -2.67 -0.35
CA THR A 8 9.66 -1.99 -0.83
C THR A 8 9.41 -0.68 -0.08
N PHE A 9 9.64 -0.64 1.23
CA PHE A 9 9.52 0.60 2.01
C PHE A 9 10.48 1.69 1.52
N TRP A 10 11.76 1.37 1.28
CA TRP A 10 12.74 2.36 0.80
C TRP A 10 12.43 2.87 -0.61
N LEU A 11 11.91 2.03 -1.51
CA LEU A 11 11.48 2.44 -2.84
C LEU A 11 10.32 3.45 -2.77
N LEU A 12 9.29 3.15 -1.98
CA LEU A 12 8.15 4.03 -1.81
C LEU A 12 8.51 5.31 -1.04
N TYR A 13 9.36 5.19 -0.03
CA TYR A 13 9.80 6.33 0.77
C TYR A 13 10.65 7.30 -0.04
N GLY A 14 11.52 6.79 -0.93
CA GLY A 14 12.30 7.63 -1.84
C GLY A 14 11.45 8.37 -2.88
N GLN A 15 10.31 7.80 -3.29
CA GLN A 15 9.48 8.35 -4.36
C GLN A 15 8.30 9.21 -3.85
N TYR A 16 7.73 8.89 -2.68
CA TYR A 16 6.54 9.54 -2.13
C TYR A 16 6.75 10.14 -0.73
N GLY A 17 7.84 9.81 -0.03
CA GLY A 17 8.08 10.23 1.34
C GLY A 17 7.35 9.36 2.37
N ALA A 18 7.10 9.91 3.56
CA ALA A 18 6.49 9.19 4.67
C ALA A 18 5.01 8.82 4.44
N THR A 19 4.34 9.53 3.53
CA THR A 19 2.91 9.39 3.29
C THR A 19 2.59 9.53 1.80
N MET A 20 1.70 8.69 1.27
CA MET A 20 1.21 8.74 -0.10
C MET A 20 -0.31 8.88 -0.16
N THR A 21 -0.86 9.47 -1.21
CA THR A 21 -2.32 9.53 -1.40
C THR A 21 -2.88 8.21 -1.92
N VAL A 22 -4.15 7.94 -1.63
CA VAL A 22 -4.87 6.75 -2.12
C VAL A 22 -4.83 6.64 -3.65
N GLU A 23 -4.80 7.78 -4.34
CA GLU A 23 -4.69 7.84 -5.80
C GLU A 23 -3.33 7.33 -6.31
N LYS A 24 -2.24 7.70 -5.66
CA LYS A 24 -0.89 7.21 -6.00
C LYS A 24 -0.70 5.75 -5.63
N PHE A 25 -1.21 5.34 -4.48
CA PHE A 25 -1.22 3.94 -4.07
C PHE A 25 -1.96 3.06 -5.09
N ARG A 26 -3.13 3.51 -5.55
CA ARG A 26 -3.87 2.84 -6.62
C ARG A 26 -3.03 2.73 -7.87
N ASP A 27 -2.46 3.84 -8.34
CA ASP A 27 -1.73 3.89 -9.61
C ASP A 27 -0.52 2.92 -9.61
N GLU A 28 0.17 2.79 -8.47
CA GLU A 28 1.39 2.00 -8.39
C GLU A 28 1.18 0.53 -8.06
N PHE A 29 0.29 0.22 -7.11
CA PHE A 29 0.06 -1.17 -6.67
C PHE A 29 -1.10 -1.85 -7.39
N LEU A 30 -2.11 -1.07 -7.76
CA LEU A 30 -3.37 -1.61 -8.26
C LEU A 30 -3.88 -0.82 -9.50
N PRO A 31 -3.04 -0.61 -10.54
CA PRO A 31 -3.43 0.22 -11.70
C PRO A 31 -4.66 -0.33 -12.42
N LYS A 32 -4.90 -1.65 -12.29
CA LYS A 32 -6.01 -2.36 -12.92
C LYS A 32 -7.34 -2.23 -12.19
N ILE A 33 -7.37 -1.73 -10.95
CA ILE A 33 -8.62 -1.57 -10.19
C ILE A 33 -9.08 -0.12 -10.19
N THR A 34 -10.39 0.08 -10.11
CA THR A 34 -10.99 1.41 -9.96
C THR A 34 -10.94 1.89 -8.51
N MET A 35 -10.95 3.21 -8.29
CA MET A 35 -11.04 3.82 -6.95
C MET A 35 -12.22 3.28 -6.14
N LYS A 36 -13.34 2.99 -6.79
CA LYS A 36 -14.53 2.39 -6.15
C LYS A 36 -14.23 0.99 -5.61
N THR A 37 -13.49 0.17 -6.34
CA THR A 37 -13.06 -1.16 -5.88
C THR A 37 -12.04 -1.04 -4.75
N LEU A 38 -11.11 -0.09 -4.85
CA LEU A 38 -10.15 0.19 -3.79
C LEU A 38 -10.84 0.66 -2.49
N HIS A 39 -11.82 1.55 -2.58
CA HIS A 39 -12.63 1.95 -1.43
C HIS A 39 -13.38 0.75 -0.82
N ASN A 40 -13.87 -0.16 -1.65
CA ASN A 40 -14.54 -1.37 -1.17
C ASN A 40 -13.55 -2.32 -0.46
N TRP A 41 -12.30 -2.41 -0.95
CA TRP A 41 -11.22 -3.15 -0.28
C TRP A 41 -10.82 -2.52 1.05
N ILE A 42 -10.67 -1.19 1.09
CA ILE A 42 -10.41 -0.44 2.32
C ILE A 42 -11.54 -0.68 3.33
N ALA A 43 -12.80 -0.63 2.89
CA ALA A 43 -13.96 -0.91 3.73
C ALA A 43 -13.99 -2.39 4.21
N ARG A 44 -13.53 -3.32 3.38
CA ARG A 44 -13.39 -4.74 3.72
C ARG A 44 -12.20 -5.04 4.64
N GLY A 45 -11.27 -4.10 4.80
CA GLY A 45 -10.00 -4.30 5.53
C GLY A 45 -8.94 -5.04 4.71
N ASP A 46 -9.13 -5.14 3.40
CA ASP A 46 -8.23 -5.80 2.44
C ASP A 46 -7.10 -4.87 1.97
N ALA A 47 -7.16 -3.59 2.33
CA ALA A 47 -6.21 -2.55 1.95
C ALA A 47 -5.89 -1.65 3.16
N PRO A 48 -4.69 -1.04 3.18
CA PRO A 48 -4.28 -0.13 4.24
C PRO A 48 -5.30 1.01 4.37
N ARG A 49 -5.66 1.36 5.60
CA ARG A 49 -6.73 2.33 5.86
C ARG A 49 -6.20 3.74 5.68
N PRO A 50 -6.71 4.54 4.73
CA PRO A 50 -6.31 5.91 4.60
C PRO A 50 -6.79 6.71 5.81
N LEU A 51 -5.87 7.35 6.50
CA LEU A 51 -6.16 8.35 7.51
C LEU A 51 -6.35 9.68 6.77
N ASN A 52 -7.60 10.16 6.74
CA ASN A 52 -7.95 11.44 6.11
C ASN A 52 -7.58 11.53 4.60
N GLY A 53 -7.65 10.40 3.88
CA GLY A 53 -7.29 10.30 2.45
C GLY A 53 -5.80 10.09 2.17
N ILE A 54 -4.99 9.93 3.23
CA ILE A 54 -3.55 9.74 3.16
C ILE A 54 -3.21 8.35 3.72
N LEU A 55 -2.34 7.63 3.03
CA LEU A 55 -1.80 6.33 3.44
C LEU A 55 -0.36 6.51 3.94
N ASP A 56 -0.04 5.86 5.05
CA ASP A 56 1.35 5.81 5.51
C ASP A 56 2.13 4.82 4.62
N THR A 57 3.30 5.24 4.15
CA THR A 57 4.13 4.42 3.26
C THR A 57 4.60 3.14 3.95
N ARG A 58 4.72 3.12 5.28
CA ARG A 58 5.07 1.93 6.06
C ARG A 58 3.93 0.92 6.08
N ASP A 59 2.70 1.39 6.32
CA ASP A 59 1.48 0.57 6.35
C ASP A 59 1.21 -0.06 4.98
N VAL A 60 1.45 0.71 3.91
CA VAL A 60 1.41 0.23 2.53
C VAL A 60 2.45 -0.86 2.27
N ALA A 61 3.69 -0.67 2.73
CA ALA A 61 4.75 -1.64 2.55
C ALA A 61 4.49 -2.94 3.32
N ASP A 62 4.01 -2.83 4.56
CA ASP A 62 3.64 -3.97 5.42
C ASP A 62 2.48 -4.78 4.83
N TRP A 63 1.44 -4.08 4.35
CA TRP A 63 0.32 -4.70 3.66
C TRP A 63 0.78 -5.45 2.40
N TRP A 64 1.60 -4.81 1.56
CA TRP A 64 2.09 -5.41 0.32
C TRP A 64 2.92 -6.67 0.58
N ASP A 65 3.74 -6.62 1.62
CA ASP A 65 4.58 -7.74 2.00
C ASP A 65 3.75 -8.89 2.59
N THR A 66 2.73 -8.59 3.42
CA THR A 66 1.75 -9.56 3.91
C THR A 66 0.97 -10.23 2.78
N LEU A 67 0.57 -9.45 1.76
CA LEU A 67 -0.08 -9.96 0.55
C LEU A 67 0.85 -10.92 -0.22
N ARG A 68 2.13 -10.57 -0.38
CA ARG A 68 3.12 -11.44 -1.04
C ARG A 68 3.40 -12.71 -0.25
N ARG A 69 3.48 -12.63 1.08
CA ARG A 69 3.67 -13.82 1.95
C ARG A 69 2.45 -14.73 1.95
N SER A 70 1.24 -14.16 1.90
CA SER A 70 -0.01 -14.94 1.90
C SER A 70 -0.30 -15.62 0.55
N ASN A 71 0.37 -15.20 -0.52
CA ASN A 71 0.20 -15.71 -1.88
C ASN A 71 1.38 -16.58 -2.35
N ALA A 72 2.26 -16.98 -1.42
CA ALA A 72 3.41 -17.87 -1.62
C ALA A 72 3.16 -19.22 -0.91
#